data_AF-A0A0W8FI43-F1
#
_entry.id   AF-A0A0W8FI43-F1
#
_cell.length_a   1.000
_cell.length_b   1.000
_cell.length_c   1.000
_cell.angle_alpha   90.00
_cell.angle_beta   90.00
_cell.angle_gamma   90.00
#
_symmetry.space_group_name_H-M   'P 1'
#
loop_
_entity.id
_entity.type
_entity.pdbx_description
1 polymer ?
#
loop_
_entity_poly.entity_id
_entity_poly.type
_entity_poly.pdbx_seq_one_letter_code
_entity_poly.pdbx_strand_id
1 'polypeptide(L)'
;MVRHDIAIAEIIVQRLERLMDSVEYIELYRATGTAGGAVPRQALYREFCEAAGAMAEASALARMRMRSPAAGNAANIDFLVAKGVLDRRTGSRLKEADRLAQRLAAGQGCDAEDAALFRLAGSLRDFSAAVLAWLVR
;
A
#
# COMPACT_ATOMS: atom_id res chain seq x y z
N MET A 1 5.53 28.30 0.33
CA MET A 1 5.80 27.02 -0.35
C MET A 1 6.22 25.94 0.65
N VAL A 2 7.25 26.20 1.48
CA VAL A 2 7.76 25.27 2.51
C VAL A 2 6.69 24.65 3.43
N ARG A 3 5.73 25.44 3.94
CA ARG A 3 4.65 24.93 4.81
C ARG A 3 3.72 23.92 4.13
N HIS A 4 3.46 24.07 2.83
CA HIS A 4 2.55 23.17 2.10
C HIS A 4 3.23 21.82 1.84
N ASP A 5 4.52 21.85 1.50
CA ASP A 5 5.28 20.62 1.31
C ASP A 5 5.43 19.86 2.63
N ILE A 6 5.72 20.55 3.75
CA ILE A 6 5.76 19.94 5.09
C ILE A 6 4.42 19.25 5.41
N ALA A 7 3.29 19.94 5.22
CA ALA A 7 1.98 19.36 5.49
C ALA A 7 1.70 18.11 4.61
N ILE A 8 2.10 18.10 3.34
CA ILE A 8 1.95 16.91 2.50
C ILE A 8 2.84 15.76 2.98
N ALA A 9 4.08 16.03 3.41
CA ALA A 9 4.94 14.98 3.97
C ALA A 9 4.34 14.36 5.23
N GLU A 10 3.82 15.17 6.16
CA GLU A 10 3.16 14.68 7.38
C GLU A 10 1.96 13.80 7.05
N ILE A 11 1.13 14.20 6.08
CA ILE A 11 -0.01 13.38 5.65
C ILE A 11 0.46 12.08 5.00
N ILE A 12 1.52 12.11 4.16
CA ILE A 12 2.10 10.88 3.60
C ILE A 12 2.54 9.95 4.72
N VAL A 13 3.26 10.45 5.73
CA VAL A 13 3.70 9.64 6.88
C VAL A 13 2.51 8.99 7.59
N GLN A 14 1.44 9.75 7.87
CA GLN A 14 0.22 9.19 8.47
C GLN A 14 -0.43 8.08 7.62
N ARG A 15 -0.36 8.17 6.29
CA ARG A 15 -0.83 7.10 5.41
C ARG A 15 0.08 5.88 5.45
N LEU A 16 1.39 6.08 5.54
CA LEU A 16 2.34 4.99 5.68
C LEU A 16 2.22 4.29 7.03
N GLU A 17 1.93 5.01 8.11
CA GLU A 17 1.61 4.43 9.43
C GLU A 17 0.40 3.50 9.35
N ARG A 18 -0.73 4.00 8.82
CA ARG A 18 -1.94 3.17 8.63
C ARG A 18 -1.71 1.95 7.75
N LEU A 19 -0.93 2.12 6.68
CA LEU A 19 -0.54 1.01 5.81
C LEU A 19 0.25 -0.05 6.61
N MET A 20 1.23 0.39 7.40
CA MET A 20 2.08 -0.51 8.18
C MET A 20 1.30 -1.24 9.26
N ASP A 21 0.37 -0.58 9.97
CA ASP A 21 -0.50 -1.23 10.96
C ASP A 21 -1.28 -2.41 10.34
N SER A 22 -1.88 -2.20 9.17
CA SER A 22 -2.61 -3.26 8.44
C SER A 22 -1.67 -4.36 7.92
N VAL A 23 -0.48 -4.03 7.44
CA VAL A 23 0.52 -5.04 7.02
C VAL A 23 0.99 -5.88 8.20
N GLU A 24 1.25 -5.27 9.36
CA GLU A 24 1.63 -5.98 10.58
C GLU A 24 0.52 -6.93 11.03
N TYR A 25 -0.74 -6.50 10.99
CA TYR A 25 -1.87 -7.36 11.28
C TYR A 25 -1.90 -8.60 10.35
N ILE A 26 -1.76 -8.39 9.04
CA ILE A 26 -1.77 -9.47 8.03
C ILE A 26 -0.65 -10.47 8.28
N GLU A 27 0.55 -9.99 8.61
CA GLU A 27 1.70 -10.85 8.86
C GLU A 27 1.61 -11.59 10.19
N LEU A 28 1.10 -10.92 11.23
CA LEU A 28 0.81 -11.57 12.50
C LEU A 28 -0.21 -12.70 12.32
N TYR A 29 -1.27 -12.46 11.53
CA TYR A 29 -2.25 -13.49 11.18
C TYR A 29 -1.59 -14.68 10.47
N ARG A 30 -0.69 -14.43 9.52
CA ARG A 30 0.06 -15.48 8.81
C ARG A 30 0.94 -16.30 9.75
N ALA A 31 1.62 -15.63 10.69
CA ALA A 31 2.57 -16.26 11.60
C ALA A 31 1.89 -17.06 12.71
N THR A 32 0.75 -16.58 13.22
CA THR A 32 0.05 -17.19 14.36
C THR A 32 -0.97 -18.24 13.94
N GLY A 33 -1.31 -18.33 12.65
CA GLY A 33 -2.13 -19.40 12.08
C GLY A 33 -3.36 -19.73 12.92
N THR A 34 -4.32 -18.81 13.06
CA THR A 34 -5.61 -19.04 13.78
C THR A 34 -5.50 -19.60 15.21
N ALA A 35 -4.33 -19.60 15.86
CA ALA A 35 -4.14 -20.16 17.18
C ALA A 35 -4.76 -19.23 18.25
N GLY A 36 -6.08 -19.32 18.42
CA GLY A 36 -6.82 -18.64 19.50
C GLY A 36 -8.26 -18.25 19.17
N GLY A 37 -8.67 -18.36 17.90
CA GLY A 37 -10.01 -17.99 17.46
C GLY A 37 -10.00 -17.71 15.97
N ALA A 38 -10.99 -18.22 15.24
CA ALA A 38 -11.09 -18.01 13.80
C ALA A 38 -11.33 -16.51 13.51
N VAL A 39 -10.26 -15.75 13.29
CA VAL A 39 -10.38 -14.43 12.66
C VAL A 39 -10.97 -14.67 11.26
N PRO A 40 -12.13 -14.08 10.94
CA PRO A 40 -12.75 -14.30 9.65
C PRO A 40 -11.80 -13.85 8.53
N ARG A 41 -11.66 -14.66 7.49
CA ARG A 41 -10.95 -14.31 6.24
C ARG A 41 -11.32 -12.92 5.72
N GLN A 42 -12.57 -12.51 5.93
CA GLN A 42 -13.05 -11.20 5.55
C GLN A 42 -12.41 -10.02 6.32
N ALA A 43 -11.96 -10.25 7.56
CA ALA A 43 -11.17 -9.28 8.30
C ALA A 43 -9.78 -9.09 7.64
N LEU A 44 -9.14 -10.19 7.24
CA LEU A 44 -7.87 -10.14 6.52
C LEU A 44 -7.99 -9.38 5.19
N TYR A 45 -9.06 -9.64 4.44
CA TYR A 45 -9.34 -8.92 3.18
C TYR A 45 -9.56 -7.43 3.41
N ARG A 46 -10.27 -7.08 4.48
CA ARG A 46 -10.47 -5.68 4.86
C ARG A 46 -9.14 -4.99 5.17
N GLU A 47 -8.28 -5.62 5.97
CA GLU A 47 -6.96 -5.06 6.29
C GLU A 47 -6.08 -4.91 5.04
N PHE A 48 -6.14 -5.87 4.10
CA PHE A 48 -5.39 -5.72 2.86
C PHE A 48 -5.93 -4.58 1.98
N CYS A 49 -7.26 -4.45 1.87
CA CYS A 49 -7.88 -3.33 1.17
C CYS A 49 -7.52 -1.99 1.81
N GLU A 50 -7.44 -1.94 3.14
CA GLU A 50 -7.02 -0.76 3.89
C GLU A 50 -5.57 -0.38 3.56
N ALA A 51 -4.65 -1.34 3.64
CA ALA A 51 -3.25 -1.12 3.29
C ALA A 51 -3.07 -0.66 1.83
N ALA A 52 -3.81 -1.26 0.89
CA ALA A 52 -3.78 -0.87 -0.51
C ALA A 52 -4.38 0.53 -0.75
N GLY A 53 -5.45 0.89 -0.03
CA GLY A 53 -6.04 2.23 -0.06
C GLY A 53 -5.06 3.29 0.43
N ALA A 54 -4.44 3.05 1.58
CA ALA A 54 -3.41 3.93 2.13
C ALA A 54 -2.20 4.10 1.18
N MET A 55 -1.78 3.02 0.50
CA MET A 55 -0.76 3.07 -0.54
C MET A 55 -1.16 3.96 -1.74
N ALA A 56 -2.41 3.84 -2.19
CA ALA A 56 -2.93 4.65 -3.29
C ALA A 56 -2.98 6.15 -2.92
N GLU A 57 -3.44 6.46 -1.71
CA GLU A 57 -3.46 7.83 -1.17
C GLU A 57 -2.05 8.42 -1.05
N ALA A 58 -1.12 7.66 -0.47
CA ALA A 58 0.29 8.07 -0.35
C ALA A 58 0.92 8.31 -1.73
N SER A 59 0.62 7.45 -2.72
CA SER A 59 1.10 7.62 -4.09
C SER A 59 0.55 8.89 -4.75
N ALA A 60 -0.73 9.20 -4.53
CA ALA A 60 -1.35 10.42 -5.03
C ALA A 60 -0.73 11.68 -4.38
N LEU A 61 -0.50 11.66 -3.07
CA LEU A 61 0.12 12.76 -2.33
C LEU A 61 1.58 12.97 -2.74
N ALA A 62 2.36 11.90 -2.90
CA ALA A 62 3.75 11.98 -3.37
C ALA A 62 3.82 12.58 -4.78
N ARG A 63 2.91 12.19 -5.68
CA ARG A 63 2.76 12.82 -6.99
C ARG A 63 2.41 14.31 -6.88
N MET A 64 1.47 14.68 -6.01
CA MET A 64 1.07 16.08 -5.81
C MET A 64 2.23 16.94 -5.32
N ARG A 65 3.01 16.44 -4.36
CA ARG A 65 4.25 17.08 -3.89
C ARG A 65 5.23 17.33 -5.03
N MET A 66 5.32 16.40 -5.99
CA MET A 66 6.14 16.52 -7.20
C MET A 66 5.46 17.27 -8.36
N ARG A 67 4.28 17.86 -8.15
CA ARG A 67 3.53 18.68 -9.12
C ARG A 67 3.25 17.98 -10.45
N SER A 68 3.09 16.65 -10.42
CA SER A 68 2.80 15.88 -11.62
C SER A 68 1.30 15.84 -11.92
N PRO A 69 0.87 15.91 -13.19
CA PRO A 69 -0.54 15.86 -13.56
C PRO A 69 -1.11 14.44 -13.63
N ALA A 70 -0.33 13.40 -13.31
CA ALA A 70 -0.80 12.01 -13.40
C ALA A 70 -2.08 11.80 -12.55
N ALA A 71 -2.97 10.92 -13.01
CA ALA A 71 -4.23 10.64 -12.33
C ALA A 71 -4.56 9.14 -12.39
N GLY A 72 -5.04 8.60 -11.27
CA GLY A 72 -5.32 7.18 -11.09
C GLY A 72 -4.16 6.41 -10.46
N ASN A 73 -4.49 5.35 -9.72
CA ASN A 73 -3.54 4.61 -8.87
C ASN A 73 -2.35 4.06 -9.68
N ALA A 74 -2.63 3.38 -10.79
CA ALA A 74 -1.58 2.84 -11.65
C ALA A 74 -0.64 3.93 -12.22
N ALA A 75 -1.20 5.06 -12.66
CA ALA A 75 -0.41 6.17 -13.20
C ALA A 75 0.42 6.87 -12.11
N ASN A 76 -0.11 6.99 -10.88
CA ASN A 76 0.64 7.52 -9.74
C ASN A 76 1.85 6.61 -9.44
N ILE A 77 1.64 5.28 -9.40
CA ILE A 77 2.72 4.30 -9.17
C ILE A 77 3.77 4.38 -10.29
N ASP A 78 3.34 4.39 -11.55
CA ASP A 78 4.25 4.48 -12.69
C ASP A 78 5.06 5.78 -12.67
N PHE A 79 4.46 6.87 -12.21
CA PHE A 79 5.16 8.13 -12.00
C PHE A 79 6.24 8.02 -10.90
N LEU A 80 5.94 7.39 -9.76
CA LEU A 80 6.94 7.18 -8.70
C LEU A 80 8.10 6.29 -9.17
N VAL A 81 7.84 5.28 -10.01
CA VAL A 81 8.88 4.47 -10.65
C VAL A 81 9.72 5.32 -11.59
N ALA A 82 9.10 6.13 -12.44
CA ALA A 82 9.80 7.01 -13.38
C ALA A 82 10.68 8.06 -12.67
N LYS A 83 10.31 8.48 -11.44
CA LYS A 83 11.08 9.39 -10.60
C LYS A 83 12.13 8.70 -9.73
N GLY A 84 12.27 7.39 -9.81
CA GLY A 84 13.24 6.62 -9.03
C GLY A 84 12.93 6.57 -7.53
N VAL A 85 11.69 6.88 -7.14
CA VAL A 85 11.21 6.67 -5.78
C VAL A 85 11.01 5.18 -5.53
N LEU A 86 10.45 4.49 -6.53
CA LEU A 86 10.23 3.05 -6.51
C LEU A 86 11.05 2.37 -7.61
N ASP A 87 11.50 1.15 -7.36
CA ASP A 87 11.98 0.29 -8.43
C ASP A 87 10.81 -0.30 -9.25
N ARG A 88 11.11 -0.80 -10.45
CA ARG A 88 10.10 -1.36 -11.38
C ARG A 88 9.37 -2.59 -10.82
N ARG A 89 10.07 -3.44 -10.06
CA ARG A 89 9.50 -4.67 -9.49
C ARG A 89 8.50 -4.30 -8.40
N THR A 90 8.86 -3.38 -7.51
CA THR A 90 7.96 -2.83 -6.49
C THR A 90 6.74 -2.19 -7.14
N GLY A 91 6.93 -1.29 -8.12
CA GLY A 91 5.80 -0.67 -8.84
C GLY A 91 4.85 -1.68 -9.51
N SER A 92 5.38 -2.74 -10.13
CA SER A 92 4.55 -3.80 -10.70
C SER A 92 3.70 -4.52 -9.66
N ARG A 93 4.27 -4.80 -8.47
CA ARG A 93 3.58 -5.50 -7.38
C ARG A 93 2.52 -4.62 -6.72
N LEU A 94 2.75 -3.32 -6.60
CA LEU A 94 1.74 -2.40 -6.06
C LEU A 94 0.51 -2.29 -6.97
N LYS A 95 0.71 -2.30 -8.29
CA LYS A 95 -0.40 -2.38 -9.25
C LYS A 95 -1.16 -3.71 -9.14
N GLU A 96 -0.46 -4.79 -8.82
CA GLU A 96 -1.10 -6.07 -8.53
C GLU A 96 -1.91 -6.03 -7.22
N ALA A 97 -1.37 -5.39 -6.17
CA ALA A 97 -2.05 -5.18 -4.90
C ALA A 97 -3.32 -4.34 -5.04
N ASP A 98 -3.26 -3.23 -5.78
CA ASP A 98 -4.43 -2.39 -6.09
C ASP A 98 -5.55 -3.17 -6.78
N ARG A 99 -5.21 -3.98 -7.79
CA ARG A 99 -6.19 -4.85 -8.47
C ARG A 99 -6.75 -5.93 -7.56
N LEU A 100 -5.92 -6.53 -6.71
CA LEU A 100 -6.39 -7.52 -5.73
C LEU A 100 -7.37 -6.88 -4.74
N ALA A 101 -7.04 -5.71 -4.19
CA ALA A 101 -7.92 -4.98 -3.30
C ALA A 101 -9.27 -4.64 -3.95
N GLN A 102 -9.28 -4.22 -5.22
CA GLN A 102 -10.51 -3.98 -5.97
C GLN A 102 -11.37 -5.24 -6.10
N ARG A 103 -10.77 -6.41 -6.39
CA ARG A 103 -11.50 -7.69 -6.45
C ARG A 103 -12.04 -8.12 -5.09
N LEU A 104 -11.24 -7.98 -4.04
CA LEU A 104 -11.64 -8.32 -2.67
C LEU A 104 -12.78 -7.41 -2.18
N ALA A 105 -12.72 -6.12 -2.46
CA ALA A 105 -13.79 -5.16 -2.15
C ALA A 105 -15.10 -5.47 -2.91
N ALA A 106 -15.01 -6.04 -4.11
CA ALA A 106 -16.15 -6.52 -4.88
C ALA A 106 -16.69 -7.90 -4.40
N GLY A 107 -16.12 -8.47 -3.33
CA GLY A 107 -16.55 -9.74 -2.75
C GLY A 107 -16.02 -10.99 -3.48
N GLN A 108 -15.03 -10.85 -4.37
CA GLN A 108 -14.51 -11.94 -5.20
C GLN A 108 -13.37 -12.73 -4.55
N GLY A 109 -13.40 -12.95 -3.22
CA GLY A 109 -12.30 -13.63 -2.52
C GLY A 109 -12.39 -15.16 -2.57
N CYS A 110 -11.35 -15.83 -3.07
CA CYS A 110 -11.14 -17.28 -2.98
C CYS A 110 -9.75 -17.62 -2.37
N ASP A 111 -9.43 -18.90 -2.23
CA ASP A 111 -8.18 -19.34 -1.57
C ASP A 111 -6.90 -18.87 -2.30
N ALA A 112 -6.98 -18.68 -3.63
CA ALA A 112 -5.86 -18.16 -4.42
C ALA A 112 -5.51 -16.70 -4.05
N GLU A 113 -6.50 -15.92 -3.61
CA GLU A 113 -6.30 -14.54 -3.14
C GLU A 113 -5.57 -14.47 -1.80
N ASP A 114 -5.72 -15.47 -0.91
CA ASP A 114 -5.00 -15.50 0.38
C ASP A 114 -3.47 -15.56 0.17
N ALA A 115 -3.01 -16.45 -0.71
CA ALA A 115 -1.58 -16.57 -1.04
C ALA A 115 -1.05 -15.29 -1.72
N ALA A 116 -1.84 -14.68 -2.61
CA ALA A 116 -1.49 -13.42 -3.25
C ALA A 116 -1.41 -12.27 -2.24
N LEU A 117 -2.36 -12.19 -1.32
CA LEU A 117 -2.45 -11.19 -0.25
C LEU A 117 -1.17 -11.21 0.60
N PHE A 118 -0.76 -12.36 1.11
CA PHE A 118 0.45 -12.45 1.95
C PHE A 118 1.73 -12.08 1.20
N ARG A 119 1.83 -12.45 -0.09
CA ARG A 119 2.96 -12.04 -0.92
C ARG A 119 2.98 -10.53 -1.16
N LEU A 120 1.81 -9.94 -1.39
CA LEU A 120 1.66 -8.52 -1.73
C LEU A 120 1.77 -7.61 -0.51
N ALA A 121 1.41 -8.08 0.69
CA ALA A 121 1.63 -7.38 1.95
C ALA A 121 3.12 -7.01 2.15
N GLY A 122 4.04 -7.92 1.85
CA GLY A 122 5.47 -7.62 1.88
C GLY A 122 5.87 -6.51 0.89
N SER A 123 5.19 -6.39 -0.25
CA SER A 123 5.46 -5.33 -1.22
C SER A 123 4.90 -3.97 -0.79
N LEU A 124 3.81 -3.96 -0.01
CA LEU A 124 3.28 -2.75 0.62
C LEU A 124 4.25 -2.23 1.68
N ARG A 125 4.87 -3.12 2.47
CA ARG A 125 5.99 -2.74 3.36
C ARG A 125 7.16 -2.12 2.59
N ASP A 126 7.61 -2.78 1.52
CA ASP A 126 8.74 -2.29 0.70
C ASP A 126 8.44 -0.89 0.15
N PHE A 127 7.19 -0.63 -0.26
CA PHE A 127 6.73 0.69 -0.66
C PHE A 127 6.85 1.73 0.46
N SER A 128 6.37 1.43 1.68
CA SER A 128 6.48 2.36 2.81
C SER A 128 7.94 2.74 3.09
N ALA A 129 8.84 1.76 3.10
CA ALA A 129 10.27 2.01 3.29
C ALA A 129 10.84 2.91 2.19
N ALA A 130 10.50 2.65 0.92
CA ALA A 130 10.98 3.43 -0.21
C ALA A 130 10.47 4.88 -0.19
N VAL A 131 9.19 5.10 0.15
CA VAL A 131 8.61 6.44 0.23
C VAL A 131 9.16 7.22 1.43
N LEU A 132 9.31 6.58 2.60
CA LEU A 132 9.96 7.21 3.76
C LEU A 132 11.40 7.62 3.45
N ALA A 133 12.18 6.72 2.84
CA ALA A 133 13.55 7.02 2.42
C ALA A 133 13.63 8.16 1.41
N TRP A 134 12.60 8.34 0.58
CA TRP A 134 12.49 9.48 -0.33
C TRP A 134 12.12 10.79 0.38
N LEU A 135 11.23 10.76 1.37
CA LEU A 135 10.81 11.96 2.11
C LEU A 135 11.93 12.62 2.91
N VAL A 136 12.92 11.83 3.34
CA VAL A 136 14.07 12.31 4.13
C VAL A 136 15.28 12.73 3.27
N ARG A 137 15.18 12.65 1.94
CA ARG A 137 16.18 13.14 0.99
C ARG A 137 15.91 14.59 0.61
#